data_AF-X1UKQ7-F1
#
_entry.id   AF-X1UKQ7-F1
#
_cell.length_a   1.000
_cell.length_b   1.000
_cell.length_c   1.000
_cell.angle_alpha   90.00
_cell.angle_beta   90.00
_cell.angle_gamma   90.00
#
_symmetry.space_group_name_H-M   'P 1'
#
loop_
_entity.id
_entity.type
_entity.pdbx_description
1 polymer ?
#
loop_
_entity_poly.entity_id
_entity_poly.type
_entity_poly.pdbx_seq_one_letter_code
_entity_poly.pdbx_strand_id
1 'polypeptide(L)' 'EINNLTKKVQLNFSKIPEVMLRILDEGGLIPYIKKYKSFDVKLAANSNRR' A
#
# COMPACT_ATOMS: atom_id res chain seq x y z
N GLU A 1 5.95 -1.29 -19.14
CA GLU A 1 5.51 -0.24 -20.07
C GLU A 1 4.04 0.06 -19.83
N ILE A 2 3.63 1.31 -20.01
CA ILE A 2 2.22 1.73 -19.98
C ILE A 2 1.90 2.33 -21.34
N ASN A 3 0.81 1.87 -21.96
CA ASN A 3 0.37 2.33 -23.27
C ASN A 3 -0.66 3.47 -23.11
N ASN A 4 -0.31 4.68 -23.57
CA ASN A 4 -1.27 5.76 -23.69
C ASN A 4 -2.06 5.60 -25.00
N LEU A 5 -3.31 5.14 -24.89
CA LEU A 5 -4.15 4.82 -26.04
C LEU A 5 -4.61 6.07 -26.82
N THR A 6 -4.82 7.20 -26.14
CA THR A 6 -5.26 8.46 -26.76
C THR A 6 -4.15 9.05 -27.64
N LYS A 7 -2.92 9.04 -27.16
CA LYS A 7 -1.76 9.63 -27.85
C LYS A 7 -0.95 8.61 -28.65
N LYS A 8 -1.29 7.33 -28.55
CA LYS A 8 -0.57 6.20 -29.17
C LYS A 8 0.93 6.20 -28.83
N VAL A 9 1.29 6.51 -27.58
CA VAL A 9 2.68 6.53 -27.10
C VAL A 9 2.89 5.55 -25.95
N GLN A 10 4.11 5.02 -25.87
CA GLN A 10 4.57 4.16 -24.77
C GLN A 10 5.27 4.99 -23.70
N LEU A 11 4.94 4.73 -22.44
CA LEU A 11 5.55 5.38 -21.28
C LEU A 11 6.25 4.32 -20.40
N ASN A 12 7.44 4.67 -19.93
CA ASN A 12 8.24 3.81 -19.07
C ASN A 12 8.12 4.23 -17.61
N PHE A 13 7.86 3.25 -16.75
CA PHE A 13 7.75 3.41 -15.31
C PHE A 13 8.46 2.26 -14.62
N SER A 14 8.98 2.53 -13.43
CA SER A 14 9.50 1.48 -12.54
C SER A 14 8.38 0.52 -12.14
N LYS A 15 8.72 -0.77 -12.02
CA LYS A 15 7.78 -1.77 -11.52
C LYS A 15 7.45 -1.48 -10.05
N ILE A 16 6.21 -1.76 -9.66
CA ILE A 16 5.81 -1.77 -8.25
C ILE A 16 6.60 -2.89 -7.54
N PRO A 17 7.25 -2.60 -6.40
CA PRO A 17 7.93 -3.63 -5.61
C PRO A 17 6.98 -4.76 -5.17
N GLU A 18 7.51 -5.99 -5.05
CA GLU A 18 6.73 -7.18 -4.74
C GLU A 18 5.92 -7.06 -3.44
N VAL A 19 6.50 -6.48 -2.39
CA VAL A 19 5.80 -6.29 -1.11
C VAL A 19 4.56 -5.41 -1.25
N MET A 20 4.59 -4.42 -2.15
CA MET A 20 3.46 -3.54 -2.39
C MET A 20 2.35 -4.26 -3.16
N LEU A 21 2.71 -5.15 -4.09
CA LEU A 21 1.73 -6.02 -4.77
C LEU A 21 1.01 -6.91 -3.76
N ARG A 22 1.75 -7.58 -2.87
CA ARG A 22 1.16 -8.41 -1.81
C ARG A 22 0.22 -7.60 -0.90
N ILE A 23 0.57 -6.36 -0.56
CA ILE A 23 -0.32 -5.48 0.22
C ILE A 23 -1.64 -5.24 -0.52
N LEU A 24 -1.59 -4.98 -1.84
CA LEU A 24 -2.78 -4.75 -2.65
C LEU A 24 -3.62 -6.03 -2.82
N ASP A 25 -2.97 -7.19 -2.99
CA ASP A 25 -3.63 -8.51 -3.11
C ASP A 25 -4.42 -8.87 -1.85
N GLU A 26 -3.97 -8.44 -0.66
CA GLU A 26 -4.71 -8.61 0.60
C GLU A 26 -5.86 -7.61 0.78
N GLY A 27 -6.04 -6.64 -0.14
CA GLY A 27 -7.06 -5.59 -0.03
C GLY A 27 -6.57 -4.34 0.71
N GLY A 28 -5.26 -4.15 0.86
CA GLY A 28 -4.64 -2.96 1.43
C GLY A 28 -3.78 -3.24 2.66
N LEU A 29 -3.20 -2.16 3.21
CA LEU A 29 -2.21 -2.25 4.28
C LEU A 29 -2.77 -2.87 5.56
N ILE A 30 -3.96 -2.44 5.98
CA ILE A 30 -4.57 -2.95 7.23
C ILE A 30 -4.87 -4.46 7.14
N PRO A 31 -5.54 -4.97 6.07
CA PRO A 31 -5.68 -6.41 5.86
C PRO A 31 -4.35 -7.17 5.82
N TYR A 32 -3.35 -6.67 5.09
CA TYR A 32 -2.03 -7.31 4.99
C TYR A 32 -1.34 -7.46 6.35
N ILE A 33 -1.34 -6.38 7.15
CA ILE A 33 -0.73 -6.43 8.49
C ILE A 33 -1.52 -7.40 9.37
N LYS A 34 -2.85 -7.36 9.39
CA LYS A 34 -3.67 -8.28 10.21
C LYS A 34 -3.39 -9.76 9.91
N LYS A 35 -3.08 -10.10 8.66
CA LYS A 35 -2.84 -11.48 8.22
C LYS A 35 -1.42 -11.98 8.50
N TYR A 36 -0.41 -11.13 8.31
CA TYR A 36 1.00 -11.56 8.36
C TYR A 36 1.80 -11.02 9.55
N LYS A 37 1.21 -10.12 10.36
CA LYS A 37 1.86 -9.45 11.49
C LYS A 37 0.89 -9.35 12.67
N SER A 38 1.41 -9.26 13.88
CA SER A 38 0.63 -8.73 15.01
C SER A 38 0.56 -7.22 14.85
N PHE A 39 -0.62 -6.66 14.56
CA PHE A 39 -0.82 -5.22 14.55
C PHE A 39 -0.97 -4.72 16.00
N ASP A 40 0.16 -4.52 16.68
CA ASP A 40 0.19 -3.93 18.02
C ASP A 40 -0.01 -2.42 17.93
N VAL A 41 -1.28 -1.98 17.89
CA VAL A 41 -1.61 -0.58 18.17
C VAL A 41 -1.39 -0.37 19.66
N LYS A 42 -0.21 0.11 20.04
CA LYS A 42 -0.07 0.79 21.34
C LYS A 42 -0.98 2.01 21.25
N LEU A 43 -2.11 1.97 21.94
CA LEU A 43 -2.97 3.13 22.14
C LEU A 43 -2.08 4.26 22.64
N ALA A 44 -1.85 5.26 21.79
CA ALA A 44 -1.29 6.52 22.24
C ALA A 44 -2.33 7.11 23.19
N ALA A 45 -2.15 6.88 24.49
CA ALA A 45 -3.04 7.41 25.51
C ALA A 45 -3.18 8.92 25.28
N ASN A 46 -4.43 9.37 25.15
CA ASN A 46 -4.84 10.74 24.88
C ASN A 46 -3.97 11.78 25.60
N SER A 47 -2.99 12.34 24.88
CA SER A 47 -2.25 13.52 25.31
C SER A 47 -3.02 14.76 24.88
N ASN A 48 -4.21 14.96 25.45
CA ASN A 48 -4.92 16.24 25.45
C ASN A 48 -5.91 16.26 26.63
N ARG A 49 -5.34 16.35 27.83
CA ARG A 49 -5.99 16.91 29.01
C ARG A 49 -5.03 17.92 29.63
N ARG A 50 -5.09 19.16 29.15
CA ARG A 50 -4.74 20.36 29.90
C ARG A 50 -5.71 21.46 29.49
#